data_AF-A0A951NE67-F1
#
_entry.id   AF-A0A951NE67-F1
#
_cell.length_a   1.000
_cell.length_b   1.000
_cell.length_c   1.000
_cell.angle_alpha   90.00
_cell.angle_beta   90.00
_cell.angle_gamma   90.00
#
_symmetry.space_group_name_H-M   'P 1'
#
loop_
_entity.id
_entity.type
_entity.pdbx_description
1 polymer ?
#
loop_
_entity_poly.entity_id
_entity_poly.type
_entity_poly.pdbx_seq_one_letter_code
_entity_poly.pdbx_strand_id
1 'polypeptide(L)'
;MSRANRHREEGNSTVEFTLVSVLVVTLFLIVLQVGFVLHTRNVLVASAQEGARYGANADRGPAEARMRTREVIATALSGSVAGRMDYDAAEVVRDGVLTMEVTVRGPLPLVFLPAGPLALTVQGHALEERR
;
A
#
# COMPACT_ATOMS: atom_id res chain seq x y z
N MET A 1 13.79 32.46 52.24
CA MET A 1 14.31 32.26 50.87
C MET A 1 13.65 31.03 50.22
N SER A 2 12.37 31.05 49.83
CA SER A 2 11.73 29.89 49.16
C SER A 2 10.57 30.29 48.22
N ARG A 3 10.90 30.97 47.12
CA ARG A 3 9.95 31.22 46.01
C ARG A 3 10.53 30.92 44.62
N ALA A 4 11.85 30.78 44.49
CA ALA A 4 12.51 30.56 43.20
C ALA A 4 12.48 29.12 42.67
N ASN A 5 12.14 28.11 43.50
CA ASN A 5 12.22 26.70 43.09
C ASN A 5 10.94 26.14 42.43
N ARG A 6 9.76 26.71 42.73
CA ARG A 6 8.47 26.19 42.24
C ARG A 6 8.33 26.29 40.72
N HIS A 7 8.79 27.39 40.11
CA HIS A 7 8.74 27.55 38.66
C HIS A 7 9.66 26.60 37.88
N ARG A 8 10.73 26.09 38.51
CA ARG A 8 11.66 25.17 37.85
C ARG A 8 11.13 23.73 37.86
N GLU A 9 10.40 23.33 38.90
CA GLU A 9 9.71 22.03 38.98
C GLU A 9 8.47 21.97 38.07
N GLU A 10 7.65 23.03 38.02
CA GLU A 10 6.48 23.13 37.11
C GLU A 10 6.90 23.13 35.62
N GLY A 11 7.98 23.84 35.29
CA GLY A 11 8.57 23.82 33.95
C GLY A 11 9.11 22.45 33.56
N ASN A 12 9.74 21.74 34.50
CA ASN A 12 10.26 20.38 34.25
C ASN A 12 9.14 19.36 33.98
N SER A 13 8.06 19.40 34.76
CA SER A 13 6.91 18.50 34.56
C SER A 13 6.21 18.74 33.21
N THR A 14 6.11 20.01 32.78
CA THR A 14 5.50 20.35 31.49
C THR A 14 6.36 19.90 30.31
N VAL A 15 7.69 20.03 30.42
CA VAL A 15 8.64 19.58 29.40
C VAL A 15 8.65 18.06 29.29
N GLU A 16 8.70 17.35 30.41
CA GLU A 16 8.65 15.88 30.43
C GLU A 16 7.36 15.36 29.79
N PHE A 17 6.21 15.91 30.18
CA PHE A 17 4.92 15.55 29.59
C PHE A 17 4.90 15.83 28.08
N THR A 18 5.47 16.95 27.64
CA THR A 18 5.54 17.32 26.23
C THR A 18 6.39 16.33 25.44
N LEU A 19 7.57 15.96 25.95
CA LEU A 19 8.46 14.99 25.31
C LEU A 19 7.81 13.61 25.19
N VAL A 20 7.15 13.15 26.26
CA VAL A 20 6.40 11.88 26.24
C VAL A 20 5.24 11.96 25.25
N SER A 21 4.48 13.06 25.25
CA SER A 21 3.35 13.24 24.33
C SER A 21 3.80 13.23 22.87
N VAL A 22 4.88 13.95 22.54
CA VAL A 22 5.46 13.96 21.19
C VAL A 22 5.89 12.54 20.81
N LEU A 23 6.60 11.83 21.68
CA LEU A 23 7.04 10.46 21.43
C LEU A 23 5.86 9.52 21.16
N VAL A 24 4.83 9.55 22.00
CA VAL A 24 3.65 8.69 21.87
C VAL A 24 2.88 9.02 20.59
N VAL A 25 2.70 10.30 20.25
CA VAL A 25 2.04 10.71 19.00
C VAL A 25 2.86 10.26 17.80
N THR A 26 4.17 10.43 17.81
CA THR A 26 5.04 9.96 16.73
C THR A 26 4.94 8.44 16.56
N LEU A 27 4.99 7.67 17.65
CA LEU A 27 4.83 6.21 17.59
C LEU A 27 3.46 5.81 17.04
N PHE A 28 2.40 6.48 17.47
CA PHE A 28 1.06 6.25 16.97
C PHE A 28 0.96 6.51 15.46
N LEU A 29 1.52 7.62 14.97
CA LEU A 29 1.57 7.93 13.53
C LEU A 29 2.38 6.90 12.74
N ILE A 30 3.47 6.36 13.30
CA ILE A 30 4.23 5.28 12.68
C ILE A 30 3.37 4.02 12.53
N VAL A 31 2.63 3.62 13.57
CA VAL A 31 1.75 2.46 13.52
C VAL A 31 0.64 2.66 12.48
N LEU A 32 0.00 3.84 12.46
CA LEU A 32 -0.98 4.18 11.43
C LEU A 32 -0.39 4.14 10.02
N GLN A 33 0.83 4.66 9.84
CA GLN A 33 1.53 4.66 8.57
C GLN A 33 1.77 3.23 8.06
N VAL A 34 2.22 2.32 8.94
CA VAL A 34 2.41 0.91 8.60
C VAL A 34 1.07 0.25 8.24
N GLY A 35 0.02 0.51 9.03
CA GLY A 35 -1.32 0.00 8.75
C GLY A 35 -1.84 0.44 7.38
N PHE A 36 -1.62 1.70 7.02
CA PHE A 36 -2.02 2.23 5.71
C PHE A 36 -1.26 1.59 4.55
N VAL A 37 0.07 1.43 4.68
CA VAL A 37 0.90 0.73 3.68
C VAL A 37 0.44 -0.71 3.48
N LEU A 38 0.18 -1.43 4.57
CA LEU A 38 -0.31 -2.81 4.51
C LEU A 38 -1.70 -2.89 3.88
N HIS A 39 -2.60 -1.99 4.25
CA HIS A 39 -3.94 -1.92 3.66
C HIS A 39 -3.87 -1.72 2.14
N THR A 40 -3.12 -0.72 1.67
CA THR A 40 -2.94 -0.48 0.23
C THR A 40 -2.31 -1.69 -0.45
N ARG A 41 -1.22 -2.26 0.09
CA ARG A 41 -0.57 -3.44 -0.49
C ARG A 41 -1.54 -4.61 -0.63
N ASN A 42 -2.33 -4.87 0.40
CA ASN A 42 -3.30 -5.97 0.40
C ASN A 42 -4.40 -5.75 -0.64
N VAL A 43 -4.92 -4.52 -0.76
CA VAL A 43 -5.90 -4.18 -1.80
C VAL A 43 -5.30 -4.36 -3.19
N LEU A 44 -4.09 -3.86 -3.43
CA LEU A 44 -3.42 -4.00 -4.73
C LEU A 44 -3.15 -5.46 -5.11
N VAL A 45 -2.72 -6.30 -4.15
CA VAL A 45 -2.56 -7.75 -4.37
C VAL A 45 -3.91 -8.37 -4.74
N ALA A 46 -4.98 -8.07 -3.98
CA ALA A 46 -6.30 -8.61 -4.27
C ALA A 46 -6.80 -8.18 -5.66
N SER A 47 -6.60 -6.92 -6.05
CA SER A 47 -6.98 -6.43 -7.38
C SER A 47 -6.16 -7.05 -8.50
N ALA A 48 -4.85 -7.27 -8.31
CA ALA A 48 -4.01 -7.96 -9.29
C ALA A 48 -4.45 -9.41 -9.47
N GLN A 49 -4.83 -10.10 -8.39
CA GLN A 49 -5.38 -11.45 -8.44
C GLN A 49 -6.73 -11.49 -9.18
N GLU A 50 -7.61 -10.52 -8.94
CA GLU A 50 -8.87 -10.41 -9.68
C GLU A 50 -8.64 -10.14 -11.17
N GLY A 51 -7.71 -9.25 -11.50
CA GLY A 51 -7.32 -8.98 -12.90
C GLY A 51 -6.69 -10.19 -13.58
N ALA A 52 -5.85 -10.95 -12.88
CA ALA A 52 -5.28 -12.18 -13.40
C ALA A 52 -6.37 -13.22 -13.70
N ARG A 53 -7.30 -13.44 -12.75
CA ARG A 53 -8.47 -14.31 -12.98
C ARG A 53 -9.34 -13.85 -14.12
N TYR A 54 -9.50 -12.54 -14.28
CA TYR A 54 -10.24 -11.96 -15.39
C TYR A 54 -9.54 -12.25 -16.72
N GLY A 55 -8.23 -12.00 -16.82
CA GLY A 55 -7.43 -12.24 -18.02
C GLY A 55 -7.27 -13.70 -18.40
N ALA A 56 -7.28 -14.61 -17.43
CA ALA A 56 -7.16 -16.06 -17.65
C ALA A 56 -8.40 -16.73 -18.29
N ASN A 57 -9.44 -15.96 -18.63
CA ASN A 57 -10.60 -16.49 -19.34
C ASN A 57 -10.31 -16.60 -20.84
N ALA A 58 -10.84 -17.64 -21.49
CA ALA A 58 -10.54 -17.99 -22.88
C ALA A 58 -10.74 -16.88 -23.94
N ASP A 59 -11.61 -15.90 -23.69
CA ASP A 59 -11.88 -14.77 -24.60
C ASP A 59 -11.14 -13.48 -24.22
N ARG A 60 -10.19 -13.57 -23.29
CA ARG A 60 -9.47 -12.42 -22.73
C ARG A 60 -7.97 -12.67 -22.77
N GLY A 61 -7.21 -11.59 -22.61
CA GLY A 61 -5.77 -11.67 -22.54
C GLY A 61 -5.17 -10.63 -21.59
N PRO A 62 -3.86 -10.40 -21.72
CA PRO A 62 -3.12 -9.53 -20.81
C PRO A 62 -3.60 -8.06 -20.83
N ALA A 63 -4.11 -7.56 -21.96
CA ALA A 63 -4.59 -6.19 -22.06
C ALA A 63 -5.85 -5.96 -21.20
N GLU A 64 -6.80 -6.90 -21.28
CA GLU A 64 -8.03 -6.92 -20.49
C GLU A 64 -7.73 -7.10 -19.00
N ALA A 65 -6.76 -7.95 -18.66
CA ALA A 65 -6.29 -8.14 -17.28
C ALA A 65 -5.78 -6.83 -16.67
N ARG A 66 -4.95 -6.07 -17.40
CA ARG A 66 -4.42 -4.77 -16.97
C ARG A 66 -5.54 -3.75 -16.76
N MET A 67 -6.43 -3.61 -17.76
CA MET A 67 -7.54 -2.67 -17.70
C MET A 67 -8.44 -2.96 -16.50
N ARG A 68 -8.81 -4.24 -16.32
CA ARG A 68 -9.63 -4.67 -15.19
C ARG A 68 -8.95 -4.39 -13.85
N THR A 69 -7.67 -4.70 -13.72
CA THR A 69 -6.91 -4.44 -12.49
C THR A 69 -6.94 -2.96 -12.12
N ARG A 70 -6.74 -2.07 -13.11
CA ARG A 70 -6.78 -0.62 -12.91
C ARG A 70 -8.16 -0.14 -12.46
N GLU A 71 -9.23 -0.65 -13.05
CA GLU A 71 -10.60 -0.33 -12.65
C GLU A 71 -10.89 -0.74 -11.20
N VAL A 72 -10.55 -1.98 -10.84
CA VAL A 72 -10.77 -2.49 -9.48
C VAL A 72 -10.00 -1.64 -8.46
N ILE A 73 -8.76 -1.26 -8.75
CA ILE A 73 -7.96 -0.38 -7.87
C ILE A 73 -8.57 1.01 -7.78
N ALA A 74 -9.05 1.57 -8.90
CA ALA A 74 -9.69 2.88 -8.92
C ALA A 74 -10.95 2.91 -8.06
N THR A 75 -11.72 1.82 -8.03
CA THR A 75 -12.91 1.67 -7.19
C THR A 75 -12.55 1.40 -5.72
N ALA A 76 -11.57 0.54 -5.44
CA ALA A 76 -11.25 0.10 -4.09
C ALA A 76 -10.43 1.13 -3.28
N LEU A 77 -9.57 1.91 -3.95
CA LEU A 77 -8.74 2.94 -3.32
C LEU A 77 -9.16 4.33 -3.78
N SER A 78 -8.77 4.70 -5.00
CA SER A 78 -9.18 5.93 -5.68
C SER A 78 -8.58 6.00 -7.09
N GLY A 79 -9.17 6.84 -7.95
CA GLY A 79 -8.60 7.14 -9.26
C GLY A 79 -7.20 7.78 -9.20
N SER A 80 -6.88 8.55 -8.16
CA SER A 80 -5.56 9.19 -8.01
C SER A 80 -4.47 8.20 -7.59
N VAL A 81 -4.82 7.17 -6.82
CA VAL A 81 -3.92 6.04 -6.56
C VAL A 81 -3.74 5.25 -7.84
N ALA A 82 -4.83 4.87 -8.50
CA ALA A 82 -4.78 4.08 -9.73
C ALA A 82 -3.98 4.76 -10.86
N GLY A 83 -4.03 6.09 -10.97
CA GLY A 83 -3.29 6.86 -11.97
C GLY A 83 -1.80 7.02 -11.71
N ARG A 84 -1.31 6.69 -10.51
CA ARG A 84 0.12 6.77 -10.12
C ARG A 84 0.83 5.42 -10.18
N MET A 85 0.14 4.38 -10.64
CA MET A 85 0.66 3.02 -10.72
C MET A 85 0.90 2.63 -12.18
N ASP A 86 1.93 1.82 -12.39
CA ASP A 86 2.19 1.11 -13.62
C ASP A 86 1.60 -0.30 -13.53
N TYR A 87 1.01 -0.74 -14.64
CA TYR A 87 0.33 -2.03 -14.75
C TYR A 87 0.97 -2.84 -15.86
N ASP A 88 1.38 -4.05 -15.53
CA ASP A 88 1.87 -5.03 -16.49
C ASP A 88 1.07 -6.31 -16.35
N ALA A 89 0.89 -7.02 -17.45
CA ALA A 89 0.32 -8.36 -17.43
C ALA A 89 0.90 -9.18 -18.57
N ALA A 90 1.10 -10.45 -18.30
CA ALA A 90 1.63 -11.43 -19.22
C ALA A 90 1.07 -12.82 -18.92
N GLU A 91 0.93 -13.62 -19.98
CA GLU A 91 0.77 -15.06 -19.84
C GLU A 91 2.15 -15.68 -19.63
N VAL A 92 2.28 -16.47 -18.56
CA VAL A 92 3.51 -17.13 -18.17
C VAL A 92 3.21 -18.60 -17.91
N VAL A 93 4.09 -19.49 -18.38
CA VAL A 93 3.99 -20.91 -18.03
C VAL A 93 4.68 -21.11 -16.69
N ARG A 94 3.91 -21.51 -15.67
CA ARG A 94 4.41 -21.80 -14.32
C ARG A 94 4.06 -23.25 -13.98
N ASP A 95 5.07 -24.04 -13.61
CA ASP A 95 4.91 -25.46 -13.30
C ASP A 95 4.18 -26.28 -14.39
N GLY A 96 4.40 -25.90 -15.66
CA GLY A 96 3.77 -26.53 -16.83
C GLY A 96 2.32 -26.07 -17.11
N VAL A 97 1.79 -25.13 -16.34
CA VAL A 97 0.43 -24.59 -16.51
C VAL A 97 0.50 -23.14 -16.99
N LEU A 98 -0.26 -22.83 -18.04
CA LEU A 98 -0.39 -21.45 -18.52
C LEU A 98 -1.12 -20.63 -17.45
N THR A 99 -0.52 -19.52 -17.06
CA THR A 99 -0.93 -18.71 -15.92
C THR A 99 -0.93 -17.25 -16.34
N MET A 100 -2.01 -16.53 -16.04
CA MET A 100 -2.03 -15.07 -16.18
C MET A 100 -1.34 -14.45 -14.97
N GLU A 101 -0.29 -13.66 -15.20
CA GLU A 101 0.40 -12.88 -14.18
C GLU A 101 0.10 -11.39 -14.39
N VAL A 102 -0.29 -10.70 -13.33
CA VAL A 102 -0.50 -9.25 -13.30
C VAL A 102 0.46 -8.65 -12.29
N THR A 103 1.26 -7.68 -12.72
CA THR A 103 2.19 -6.93 -11.86
C THR A 103 1.76 -5.47 -11.77
N VAL A 104 1.69 -4.95 -10.55
CA VAL A 104 1.39 -3.53 -10.30
C VAL A 104 2.56 -2.90 -9.56
N ARG A 105 3.07 -1.78 -10.08
CA ARG A 105 4.20 -1.04 -9.50
C ARG A 105 3.82 0.41 -9.26
N GLY A 106 4.33 1.02 -8.20
CA GLY A 106 4.17 2.45 -8.01
C GLY A 106 4.59 2.93 -6.62
N PRO A 107 4.26 4.16 -6.25
CA PRO A 107 4.77 4.79 -5.04
C PRO A 107 4.15 4.17 -3.78
N LEU A 108 4.95 4.05 -2.72
CA LEU A 108 4.46 3.75 -1.38
C LEU A 108 3.51 4.87 -0.91
N PRO A 109 2.40 4.52 -0.25
CA PRO A 109 1.43 5.49 0.21
C PRO A 109 1.89 6.12 1.54
N LEU A 110 2.93 6.94 1.50
CA LEU A 110 3.43 7.68 2.66
C LEU A 110 2.58 8.94 2.88
N VAL A 111 2.10 9.13 4.11
CA VAL A 111 1.23 10.25 4.50
C VAL A 111 1.88 11.08 5.61
N PHE A 112 2.48 10.43 6.60
CA PHE A 112 2.97 11.09 7.82
C PHE A 112 4.49 11.24 7.87
N LEU A 113 5.23 10.50 7.03
CA LEU A 113 6.68 10.48 7.03
C LEU A 113 7.22 11.19 5.76
N PRO A 114 8.09 12.20 5.89
CA PRO A 114 8.81 12.78 4.78
C PRO A 114 9.95 11.83 4.36
N ALA A 115 9.61 10.68 3.80
CA ALA A 115 10.61 9.83 3.14
C ALA A 115 10.64 10.16 1.64
N GLY A 116 11.81 10.01 1.02
CA GLY A 116 11.95 10.10 -0.44
C GLY A 116 11.07 9.07 -1.17
N PRO A 117 11.06 9.08 -2.51
CA PRO A 117 10.20 8.19 -3.28
C PRO A 117 10.58 6.73 -3.02
N LEU A 118 9.74 6.04 -2.25
CA LEU A 118 9.79 4.59 -2.07
C LEU A 118 8.78 3.95 -3.01
N ALA A 119 9.13 2.81 -3.61
CA ALA A 119 8.27 2.09 -4.53
C ALA A 119 7.81 0.75 -3.95
N LEU A 120 6.59 0.34 -4.30
CA LEU A 120 6.03 -0.98 -4.02
C LEU A 120 5.81 -1.71 -5.34
N THR A 121 6.03 -3.01 -5.33
CA THR A 121 5.66 -3.92 -6.42
C THR A 121 4.81 -5.04 -5.82
N VAL A 122 3.66 -5.31 -6.43
CA VAL A 122 2.80 -6.45 -6.09
C VAL A 122 2.50 -7.29 -7.32
N GLN A 123 2.22 -8.58 -7.11
CA GLN A 123 1.93 -9.53 -8.17
C GLN A 123 0.67 -10.35 -7.85
N GLY A 124 -0.14 -10.57 -8.87
CA GLY A 124 -1.30 -11.46 -8.88
C GLY A 124 -1.11 -12.58 -9.90
N HIS A 125 -1.58 -13.80 -9.62
CA HIS A 125 -1.41 -14.96 -10.49
C HIS A 125 -2.69 -15.80 -10.52
N ALA A 126 -3.17 -16.16 -11.71
CA ALA A 126 -4.30 -17.05 -11.87
C ALA A 126 -4.02 -18.10 -12.95
N LEU A 127 -4.33 -19.36 -12.64
CA LEU A 127 -4.20 -20.46 -13.60
C LEU A 127 -5.21 -20.28 -14.74
N GLU A 128 -4.78 -20.55 -15.96
CA GLU A 128 -5.64 -20.53 -17.13
C GLU A 128 -6.48 -21.81 -17.20
N GLU A 129 -7.79 -21.64 -17.15
CA GLU A 129 -8.73 -22.76 -17.19
C GLU A 129 -8.95 -23.14 -18.66
N ARG A 130 -8.06 -24.00 -19.20
CA ARG A 130 -8.30 -24.63 -20.50
C ARG A 130 -9.43 -25.66 -20.37
N ARG A 131 -10.46 -25.51 -21.21
CA ARG A 131 -11.49 -26.53 -21.45
C ARG A 131 -10.90 -27.86 -21.90
#